data_AF-A0AAJ1U9M0-F1
#
_entry.id   AF-A0AAJ1U9M0-F1
#
_cell.length_a   1.000
_cell.length_b   1.000
_cell.length_c   1.000
_cell.angle_alpha   90.00
_cell.angle_beta   90.00
_cell.angle_gamma   90.00
#
_symmetry.space_group_name_H-M   'P 1'
#
loop_
_entity.id
_entity.type
_entity.pdbx_description
1 polymer ?
#
loop_
_entity_poly.entity_id
_entity_poly.type
_entity_poly.pdbx_seq_one_letter_code
_entity_poly.pdbx_strand_id
1 'polypeptide(L)'
;MAIQRKPPVRPAADPAEAFIEAAPDGAAAKTGKRANGRVYKARKVPVSFTVEQELLTAFDARAAELGLSRAAAMALAMSRLVRGELIVRGDQ
;
A
#
# COMPACT_ATOMS: atom_id res chain seq x y z
N MET A 1 37.57 25.70 -19.58
CA MET A 1 36.29 26.32 -19.19
C MET A 1 35.69 25.49 -18.07
N ALA A 2 35.42 26.09 -16.90
CA ALA A 2 34.87 25.38 -15.74
C ALA A 2 33.34 25.53 -15.71
N ILE A 3 32.60 24.42 -15.68
CA ILE A 3 31.14 24.40 -15.58
C ILE A 3 30.77 24.59 -14.11
N GLN A 4 30.24 25.76 -13.77
CA GLN A 4 29.69 26.04 -12.44
C GLN A 4 28.33 25.34 -12.29
N ARG A 5 28.23 24.38 -11.36
CA ARG A 5 26.97 23.70 -11.03
C ARG A 5 26.08 24.63 -10.22
N LYS A 6 24.79 24.71 -10.58
CA LYS A 6 23.79 25.52 -9.87
C LYS A 6 23.59 24.99 -8.44
N PRO A 7 23.50 25.85 -7.40
CA PRO A 7 23.28 25.41 -6.03
C PRO A 7 21.94 24.70 -5.87
N PRO A 8 21.83 23.68 -5.00
CA PRO A 8 20.57 23.01 -4.73
C PRO A 8 19.59 23.99 -4.06
N VAL A 9 18.43 24.19 -4.68
CA VAL A 9 17.32 24.93 -4.07
C VAL A 9 16.77 24.07 -2.94
N ARG A 10 16.92 24.52 -1.70
CA ARG A 10 16.22 23.95 -0.56
C ARG A 10 14.72 24.22 -0.77
N PRO A 11 13.83 23.22 -0.76
CA PRO A 11 12.40 23.49 -0.85
C PRO A 11 12.03 24.35 0.37
N ALA A 12 11.52 25.55 0.11
CA ALA A 12 10.91 26.36 1.15
C ALA A 12 9.77 25.54 1.75
N ALA A 13 9.70 25.47 3.07
CA ALA A 13 8.58 24.83 3.75
C ALA A 13 7.28 25.45 3.23
N ASP A 14 6.35 24.60 2.79
CA ASP A 14 5.10 25.06 2.22
C ASP A 14 4.33 25.85 3.29
N PRO A 15 3.99 27.13 3.07
CA PRO A 15 3.27 27.94 4.06
C PRO A 15 1.95 27.29 4.49
N ALA A 16 1.36 26.42 3.67
CA ALA A 16 0.19 25.63 4.04
C ALA A 16 0.50 24.61 5.14
N GLU A 17 1.67 23.97 5.14
CA GLU A 17 2.06 23.01 6.18
C GLU A 17 2.27 23.71 7.53
N ALA A 18 2.87 24.91 7.53
CA ALA A 18 3.06 25.70 8.74
C ALA A 18 1.73 26.16 9.37
N PHE A 19 0.73 26.48 8.54
CA PHE A 19 -0.61 26.83 9.01
C PHE A 19 -1.34 25.63 9.63
N ILE A 20 -1.25 24.45 9.00
CA ILE A 20 -1.88 23.22 9.49
C ILE A 20 -1.24 22.76 10.82
N GLU A 21 0.07 22.92 10.97
CA GLU A 21 0.82 22.56 12.18
C GLU A 21 0.56 23.47 13.38
N ALA A 22 0.04 24.68 13.17
CA ALA A 22 -0.29 25.62 14.23
C ALA A 22 -1.59 25.27 14.99
N ALA A 23 -2.39 24.35 14.46
CA ALA A 23 -3.62 23.88 15.11
C ALA A 23 -3.29 22.92 16.27
N PRO A 24 -4.03 22.96 17.40
CA PRO A 24 -3.75 22.14 18.58
C PRO A 24 -3.85 20.62 18.33
N ASP A 25 -4.53 20.19 17.28
CA ASP A 25 -4.64 18.83 16.78
C ASP A 25 -3.67 18.49 15.63
N GLY A 26 -3.02 19.49 15.03
CA GLY A 26 -2.14 19.34 13.87
C GLY A 26 -0.93 18.42 14.13
N ALA A 27 -0.46 18.36 15.37
CA ALA A 27 0.64 17.47 15.77
C ALA A 27 0.24 15.97 15.77
N ALA A 28 -1.04 15.64 16.00
CA ALA A 28 -1.52 14.26 16.10
C ALA A 28 -1.65 13.56 14.73
N ALA A 29 -1.78 14.33 13.65
CA ALA A 29 -1.91 13.83 12.28
C ALA A 29 -0.64 13.16 11.73
N LYS A 30 0.52 13.30 12.40
CA LYS A 30 1.81 12.74 11.95
C LYS A 30 2.14 11.36 12.53
N THR A 31 1.22 10.70 13.23
CA THR A 31 1.47 9.40 13.89
C THR A 31 1.61 8.21 12.91
N GLY A 32 1.44 8.43 11.60
CA GLY A 32 1.80 7.45 10.56
C GLY A 32 3.20 7.71 10.02
N LYS A 33 4.11 6.72 10.08
CA LYS A 33 5.42 6.80 9.40
C LYS A 33 5.19 7.09 7.90
N ARG A 34 5.50 8.31 7.45
CA ARG A 34 5.46 8.70 6.04
C ARG A 34 6.68 8.08 5.34
N ALA A 35 6.50 6.97 4.65
CA ALA A 35 7.43 6.53 3.61
C ALA A 35 6.82 6.88 2.24
N ASN A 36 7.46 7.77 1.48
CA ASN A 36 7.03 8.14 0.13
C ASN A 36 5.63 8.79 0.05
N GLY A 37 5.27 9.65 1.02
CA GLY A 37 4.04 10.46 0.94
C GLY A 37 2.72 9.72 1.17
N ARG A 38 2.75 8.47 1.64
CA ARG A 38 1.55 7.67 1.95
C ARG A 38 1.39 7.46 3.46
N VAL A 39 0.15 7.57 3.96
CA VAL A 39 -0.19 7.24 5.34
C VAL A 39 -0.37 5.71 5.43
N TYR A 40 0.60 5.01 6.00
CA TYR A 40 0.47 3.57 6.25
C TYR A 40 -0.26 3.33 7.57
N LYS A 41 -1.28 2.48 7.56
CA LYS A 41 -1.60 1.70 8.77
C LYS A 41 -0.34 0.90 9.07
N ALA A 42 0.33 1.16 10.20
CA ALA A 42 1.73 0.80 10.51
C ALA A 42 2.18 -0.67 10.33
N ARG A 43 1.29 -1.58 9.89
CA ARG A 43 1.57 -3.02 9.70
C ARG A 43 1.15 -3.57 8.32
N LYS A 44 0.53 -2.79 7.43
CA LYS A 44 0.10 -3.26 6.11
C LYS A 44 0.90 -2.57 5.00
N VAL A 45 1.50 -3.37 4.12
CA VAL A 45 2.27 -2.91 2.96
C VAL A 45 1.46 -3.22 1.69
N PRO A 46 1.26 -2.25 0.78
CA PRO A 46 0.61 -2.52 -0.50
C PRO A 46 1.50 -3.39 -1.39
N VAL A 47 0.90 -4.31 -2.14
CA VAL A 47 1.58 -5.17 -3.10
C VAL A 47 0.96 -4.97 -4.48
N SER A 48 1.80 -4.89 -5.51
CA SER A 48 1.38 -4.85 -6.91
C SER A 48 1.92 -6.10 -7.60
N PHE A 49 1.09 -6.78 -8.37
CA PHE A 49 1.48 -7.94 -9.17
C PHE A 49 0.62 -8.00 -10.43
N THR A 50 1.14 -8.68 -11.45
CA THR A 50 0.43 -8.91 -12.72
C THR A 50 -0.21 -10.29 -12.68
N VAL A 51 -1.45 -10.39 -13.14
CA VAL A 51 -2.23 -11.63 -13.21
C VAL A 51 -3.00 -11.66 -14.52
N GLU A 52 -3.32 -12.88 -14.97
CA GLU A 52 -4.19 -13.08 -16.12
C GLU A 52 -5.62 -12.59 -15.78
N GLN A 53 -6.29 -11.99 -16.76
CA GLN A 53 -7.54 -11.25 -16.57
C GLN A 53 -8.74 -12.18 -16.30
N GLU A 54 -8.79 -13.32 -16.97
CA GLU A 54 -9.82 -14.35 -16.77
C GLU A 54 -9.75 -14.92 -15.35
N LEU A 55 -8.55 -15.25 -14.87
CA LEU A 55 -8.30 -15.70 -13.50
C LEU A 55 -8.74 -14.65 -12.48
N LEU A 56 -8.41 -13.37 -12.70
CA LEU A 56 -8.83 -12.29 -11.82
C LEU A 56 -10.36 -12.17 -11.76
N THR A 57 -11.02 -12.30 -12.91
CA THR A 57 -12.49 -12.23 -13.02
C THR A 57 -13.16 -13.38 -12.28
N ALA A 58 -12.67 -14.61 -12.47
CA ALA A 58 -13.15 -15.79 -11.76
C ALA A 58 -12.93 -15.68 -10.24
N PHE A 59 -11.78 -15.14 -9.82
CA PHE A 59 -11.47 -14.91 -8.42
C PHE A 59 -12.44 -13.91 -7.77
N ASP A 60 -12.72 -12.80 -8.44
CA ASP A 60 -13.64 -11.78 -7.93
C ASP A 60 -15.09 -12.29 -7.82
N ALA A 61 -15.56 -13.06 -8.82
CA ALA A 61 -16.86 -13.70 -8.75
C ALA A 61 -16.98 -14.61 -7.51
N ARG A 62 -15.95 -15.43 -7.27
CA ARG A 62 -15.92 -16.31 -6.09
C ARG A 62 -15.82 -15.53 -4.77
N ALA A 63 -15.08 -14.42 -4.75
CA ALA A 63 -15.01 -13.56 -3.57
C ALA A 63 -16.38 -12.92 -3.26
N ALA A 64 -17.12 -12.49 -4.30
CA ALA A 64 -18.45 -11.91 -4.16
C ALA A 64 -19.47 -12.92 -3.60
N GLU A 65 -19.44 -14.17 -4.07
CA GLU A 65 -20.28 -15.26 -3.52
C GLU A 65 -20.04 -15.49 -2.02
N LEU A 66 -18.81 -15.29 -1.56
CA LEU A 66 -18.43 -15.41 -0.14
C LEU A 66 -18.65 -14.12 0.67
N GLY A 67 -19.14 -13.04 0.04
CA GLY A 67 -19.30 -11.73 0.68
C GLY A 67 -17.97 -11.06 1.07
N LEU A 68 -16.87 -11.45 0.43
CA LEU A 68 -15.52 -10.94 0.73
C LEU A 68 -15.11 -9.89 -0.30
N SER A 69 -14.39 -8.86 0.16
CA SER A 69 -13.66 -7.98 -0.76
C SER A 69 -12.48 -8.74 -1.39
N ARG A 70 -12.03 -8.31 -2.58
CA ARG A 70 -10.86 -8.88 -3.27
C ARG A 70 -9.64 -9.00 -2.34
N ALA A 71 -9.35 -7.94 -1.59
CA ALA A 71 -8.22 -7.91 -0.65
C ALA A 71 -8.41 -8.90 0.51
N ALA A 72 -9.65 -9.07 1.01
CA ALA A 72 -9.95 -10.04 2.06
C ALA A 72 -9.82 -11.49 1.55
N ALA A 73 -10.32 -11.75 0.33
CA ALA A 73 -10.17 -13.05 -0.32
C ALA A 73 -8.68 -13.41 -0.54
N MET A 74 -7.85 -12.45 -0.97
CA MET A 74 -6.40 -12.68 -1.09
C MET A 74 -5.76 -12.96 0.26
N ALA A 75 -6.07 -12.17 1.29
CA ALA A 75 -5.54 -12.41 2.63
C ALA A 75 -5.95 -13.79 3.19
N LEU A 76 -7.18 -14.23 2.92
CA LEU A 76 -7.66 -15.57 3.26
C LEU A 76 -6.87 -16.65 2.52
N ALA A 77 -6.68 -16.51 1.21
CA ALA A 77 -5.91 -17.45 0.41
C ALA A 77 -4.45 -17.56 0.91
N MET A 78 -3.80 -16.42 1.18
CA MET A 78 -2.46 -16.39 1.77
C MET A 78 -2.41 -17.08 3.14
N SER A 79 -3.40 -16.84 4.02
CA SER A 79 -3.47 -17.51 5.31
C SER A 79 -3.62 -19.02 5.18
N ARG A 80 -4.49 -19.49 4.28
CA ARG A 80 -4.70 -20.93 4.05
C ARG A 80 -3.45 -21.60 3.50
N LEU A 81 -2.73 -20.91 2.60
CA LEU A 81 -1.47 -21.41 2.05
C LEU A 81 -0.41 -21.58 3.14
N VAL A 82 -0.21 -20.56 3.98
CA VAL A 82 0.76 -20.60 5.09
C VAL A 82 0.42 -21.69 6.12
N ARG A 83 -0.86 -21.99 6.32
CA ARG A 83 -1.33 -23.05 7.22
C ARG A 83 -1.26 -24.46 6.60
N GLY A 84 -0.91 -24.59 5.32
CA GLY A 84 -0.89 -25.87 4.63
C GLY A 84 -2.29 -26.44 4.32
N GLU A 85 -3.33 -25.61 4.38
CA GLU A 85 -4.73 -26.03 4.13
C GLU A 85 -5.06 -26.07 2.62
N LEU A 86 -4.19 -25.50 1.78
CA LEU A 86 -4.31 -25.59 0.33
C LEU A 86 -3.65 -26.88 -0.17
N ILE A 87 -4.48 -27.80 -0.66
CA ILE A 87 -4.00 -28.98 -1.38
C ILE A 87 -3.46 -28.50 -2.73
N VAL A 88 -2.14 -28.34 -2.81
CA VAL A 88 -1.46 -28.23 -4.10
C VAL A 88 -1.43 -29.64 -4.66
N ARG A 89 -2.37 -29.97 -5.55
CA ARG A 89 -2.20 -31.14 -6.42
C ARG A 89 -1.01 -30.82 -7.29
N GLY A 90 0.18 -31.26 -6.87
CA GLY A 90 1.35 -31.22 -7.71
C GLY A 90 1.12 -32.19 -8.86
N ASP A 91 0.97 -31.65 -10.06
CA ASP A 91 1.34 -32.42 -11.25
C ASP A 91 2.87 -32.49 -11.23
N GLN A 92 3.40 -33.64 -10.79
CA GLN A 92 4.72 -34.10 -11.21
C GLN A 92 4.57 -34.91 -12.49
#